data_AF-A0A968RIZ5-F1
#
_entry.id   AF-A0A968RIZ5-F1
#
_cell.length_a   1.000
_cell.length_b   1.000
_cell.length_c   1.000
_cell.angle_alpha   90.00
_cell.angle_beta   90.00
_cell.angle_gamma   90.00
#
_symmetry.space_group_name_H-M   'P 1'
#
loop_
_entity.id
_entity.type
_entity.pdbx_description
1 polymer ?
#
loop_
_entity_poly.entity_id
_entity_poly.type
_entity_poly.pdbx_seq_one_letter_code
_entity_poly.pdbx_strand_id
1 'polypeptide(L)'
;MKLSIYTNIPTPNQLDFFKALADNFFDLQVIYYAYREPNRYWKLHPKVVGYKVVVVKDSILVKPILKKYISFHFSWSIFRIAWNDESPIIIVGGAYNTPNTIIAAIIGKIRRKKVAFFGERLYDTKNIFHYFLKKLHCCQ
;
A
#
# COMPACT_ATOMS: atom_id res chain seq x y z
N MET A 1 8.41 -13.85 11.86
CA MET A 1 7.04 -13.26 11.94
C MET A 1 6.68 -12.68 10.58
N LYS A 2 5.47 -12.89 10.07
CA LYS A 2 5.06 -12.39 8.73
C LYS A 2 4.57 -10.94 8.80
N LEU A 3 4.98 -10.11 7.84
CA LEU A 3 4.57 -8.71 7.72
C LEU A 3 4.23 -8.41 6.25
N SER A 4 3.08 -7.76 6.03
CA SER A 4 2.72 -7.26 4.70
C SER A 4 2.73 -5.72 4.68
N ILE A 5 3.48 -5.13 3.76
CA ILE A 5 3.50 -3.68 3.53
C ILE A 5 2.79 -3.37 2.21
N TYR A 6 1.72 -2.57 2.26
CA TYR A 6 0.99 -2.09 1.10
C TYR A 6 1.42 -0.66 0.79
N THR A 7 1.88 -0.37 -0.42
CA THR A 7 2.40 0.95 -0.79
C THR A 7 2.18 1.26 -2.27
N ASN A 8 2.35 2.54 -2.64
CA ASN A 8 1.92 3.04 -3.95
C ASN A 8 2.76 2.48 -5.11
N ILE A 9 4.05 2.82 -5.13
CA ILE A 9 5.01 2.39 -6.15
C ILE A 9 6.35 2.06 -5.50
N PRO A 10 7.20 1.23 -6.12
CA PRO A 10 8.57 1.07 -5.65
C PRO A 10 9.34 2.40 -5.77
N THR A 11 10.05 2.76 -4.70
CA THR A 11 10.96 3.90 -4.66
C THR A 11 12.32 3.47 -4.09
N PRO A 12 13.46 4.03 -4.55
CA PRO A 12 14.78 3.55 -4.16
C PRO A 12 14.97 3.45 -2.63
N ASN A 13 14.67 4.53 -1.90
CA ASN A 13 14.82 4.57 -0.44
C ASN A 13 13.95 3.53 0.29
N GLN A 14 12.77 3.20 -0.25
CA GLN A 14 11.91 2.17 0.34
C GLN A 14 12.46 0.77 0.10
N LEU A 15 13.17 0.52 -1.00
CA LEU A 15 13.75 -0.80 -1.26
C LEU A 15 14.79 -1.18 -0.21
N ASP A 16 15.69 -0.26 0.12
CA ASP A 16 16.75 -0.50 1.11
C ASP A 16 16.15 -0.68 2.51
N PHE A 17 15.14 0.14 2.85
CA PHE A 17 14.40 -0.01 4.11
C PHE A 17 13.70 -1.37 4.22
N PHE A 18 12.97 -1.78 3.17
CA PHE A 18 12.28 -3.07 3.15
C PHE A 18 13.26 -4.23 3.17
N LYS A 19 14.41 -4.11 2.50
CA LYS A 19 15.46 -5.12 2.57
C LYS A 19 16.00 -5.25 3.99
N ALA A 20 16.32 -4.14 4.67
CA ALA A 20 16.76 -4.18 6.06
C ALA A 20 15.70 -4.81 6.99
N LEU A 21 14.41 -4.54 6.76
CA LEU A 21 13.32 -5.18 7.51
C LEU A 21 13.24 -6.69 7.27
N ALA A 22 13.37 -7.11 6.01
CA ALA A 22 13.32 -8.51 5.61
C ALA A 22 14.50 -9.30 6.17
N ASP A 23 15.71 -8.74 6.08
CA ASP A 23 16.94 -9.42 6.47
C ASP A 23 17.07 -9.58 8.00
N ASN A 24 16.45 -8.70 8.79
CA ASN A 24 16.71 -8.64 10.25
C ASN A 24 15.50 -8.95 11.14
N PHE A 25 14.26 -8.82 10.64
CA PHE A 25 13.09 -8.79 11.55
C PHE A 25 11.89 -9.60 11.06
N PHE A 26 11.60 -9.63 9.76
CA PHE A 26 10.32 -10.14 9.25
C PHE A 26 10.45 -11.03 8.02
N ASP A 27 9.56 -12.01 7.90
CA ASP A 27 9.20 -12.62 6.62
C ASP A 27 8.31 -11.61 5.88
N LEU A 28 8.95 -10.79 5.03
CA LEU A 28 8.35 -9.59 4.46
C LEU A 28 7.70 -9.86 3.10
N GLN A 29 6.45 -9.40 2.97
CA GLN A 29 5.76 -9.25 1.69
C GLN A 29 5.47 -7.77 1.43
N VAL A 30 5.82 -7.27 0.25
CA VAL A 30 5.49 -5.91 -0.18
C VAL A 30 4.52 -5.95 -1.35
N ILE A 31 3.39 -5.27 -1.18
CA ILE A 31 2.32 -5.14 -2.16
C ILE A 31 2.38 -3.73 -2.74
N TYR A 32 2.80 -3.62 -4.00
CA TYR A 32 2.81 -2.35 -4.74
C TYR A 32 1.50 -2.17 -5.50
N TYR A 33 0.86 -1.00 -5.40
CA TYR A 33 -0.34 -0.67 -6.15
C TYR A 33 -0.09 -0.48 -7.65
N ALA A 34 1.10 -0.03 -8.01
CA ALA A 34 1.56 0.06 -9.38
C ALA A 34 3.06 -0.22 -9.49
N TYR A 35 3.50 -0.65 -10.68
CA TYR A 35 4.92 -0.87 -10.95
C TYR A 35 5.68 0.44 -11.17
N ARG A 36 5.02 1.43 -11.80
CA ARG A 36 5.64 2.68 -12.21
C ARG A 36 4.58 3.76 -12.38
N GLU A 37 4.96 5.00 -12.08
CA GLU A 37 4.22 6.19 -12.48
C GLU A 37 4.90 6.84 -13.71
N PRO A 38 4.13 7.38 -14.68
CA PRO A 38 4.67 7.95 -15.93
C PRO A 38 5.74 9.03 -15.73
N ASN A 39 5.66 9.80 -14.64
CA ASN A 39 6.57 10.89 -14.30
C ASN A 39 7.81 10.44 -13.51
N ARG A 40 8.03 9.13 -13.33
CA ARG A 40 9.19 8.59 -12.61
C ARG A 40 10.20 7.98 -13.58
N TYR A 41 11.46 8.37 -13.39
CA TYR A 41 12.59 7.99 -14.25
C TYR A 41 13.29 6.71 -13.80
N TRP A 42 13.14 6.31 -12.53
CA TRP A 42 13.74 5.08 -12.04
C TRP A 42 13.01 3.83 -12.58
N LYS A 43 13.80 2.83 -13.00
CA LYS A 43 13.33 1.50 -13.37
C LYS A 43 13.82 0.52 -12.32
N LEU A 44 12.98 0.25 -11.32
CA LEU A 44 13.30 -0.71 -10.27
C LEU A 44 12.81 -2.09 -10.70
N HIS A 45 13.67 -3.11 -10.59
CA HIS A 45 13.30 -4.50 -10.84
C HIS A 45 13.06 -5.21 -9.50
N PRO A 46 11.80 -5.49 -9.12
CA PRO A 46 11.48 -6.07 -7.81
C PRO A 46 11.89 -7.54 -7.64
N LYS A 47 12.58 -8.13 -8.62
CA LYS A 47 13.02 -9.54 -8.55
C LYS A 47 14.30 -9.74 -7.74
N VAL A 48 14.99 -8.68 -7.31
CA VAL A 48 16.33 -8.76 -6.69
C VAL A 48 16.34 -8.27 -5.24
N VAL A 49 15.19 -8.24 -4.55
CA VAL A 49 15.07 -7.50 -3.27
C VAL A 49 15.12 -8.35 -1.99
N GLY A 50 15.25 -9.67 -2.08
CA GLY A 50 15.37 -10.53 -0.88
C GLY A 50 14.08 -10.68 -0.06
N TYR A 51 12.95 -10.15 -0.55
CA TYR A 51 11.63 -10.29 0.05
C TYR A 51 10.56 -10.54 -1.03
N LYS A 52 9.38 -11.00 -0.61
CA LYS A 52 8.29 -11.32 -1.53
C LYS A 52 7.65 -10.04 -2.07
N VAL A 53 7.56 -9.92 -3.40
CA VAL A 53 6.89 -8.77 -4.03
C VAL A 53 5.62 -9.21 -4.76
N VAL A 54 4.53 -8.49 -4.50
CA VAL A 54 3.27 -8.59 -5.24
C VAL A 54 2.99 -7.24 -5.86
N VAL A 55 2.82 -7.19 -7.19
CA VAL A 55 2.42 -5.97 -7.88
C VAL A 55 0.97 -6.12 -8.32
N VAL A 56 0.15 -5.23 -7.81
CA VAL A 56 -1.24 -5.09 -8.20
C VAL A 56 -1.25 -4.58 -9.65
N LYS A 57 -1.89 -5.32 -10.55
CA LYS A 57 -2.05 -4.88 -11.94
C LYS A 57 -3.27 -3.98 -12.03
N ASP A 58 -3.11 -2.77 -12.56
CA ASP A 58 -4.22 -1.84 -12.77
C ASP A 58 -5.33 -2.50 -13.59
N SER A 59 -6.58 -2.24 -13.19
CA SER A 59 -7.72 -2.65 -13.99
C SER A 59 -7.72 -1.81 -15.28
N ILE A 60 -7.89 -2.44 -16.44
CA ILE A 60 -7.95 -1.78 -17.76
C ILE A 60 -9.04 -0.67 -17.78
N LEU A 61 -10.08 -0.84 -16.96
CA LEU A 61 -11.23 0.06 -16.80
C LEU A 61 -10.90 1.44 -16.21
N VAL A 62 -9.72 1.64 -15.61
CA VAL A 62 -9.33 2.91 -14.94
C VAL A 62 -8.47 3.81 -15.83
N LYS A 63 -8.09 3.33 -17.03
CA LYS A 63 -7.26 4.07 -18.00
C LYS A 63 -7.73 5.50 -18.34
N PRO A 64 -9.04 5.80 -18.50
CA PRO A 64 -9.46 7.18 -18.78
C PRO A 64 -9.32 8.10 -17.56
N ILE A 65 -9.42 7.59 -16.33
CA ILE A 65 -9.27 8.35 -15.08
C ILE A 65 -7.78 8.62 -14.78
N LEU A 66 -6.91 7.65 -15.09
CA LEU A 66 -5.45 7.77 -14.97
C LEU A 66 -4.85 8.93 -15.78
N LYS A 67 -5.47 9.30 -16.92
CA LYS A 67 -5.05 10.48 -17.70
C LYS A 67 -5.26 11.80 -16.96
N LYS A 68 -6.22 11.87 -16.03
CA LYS A 68 -6.54 13.09 -15.27
C LYS A 68 -5.93 13.06 -13.86
N TYR A 69 -5.72 11.88 -13.30
CA TYR A 69 -5.13 11.67 -11.98
C TYR A 69 -4.01 10.63 -12.07
N ILE A 70 -2.79 11.08 -12.39
CA ILE A 70 -1.61 10.25 -12.65
C ILE A 70 -1.27 9.33 -11.47
N SER A 71 -1.63 9.72 -10.24
CA SER A 71 -1.39 8.94 -9.01
C SER A 71 -2.58 8.07 -8.57
N PHE A 72 -3.65 7.96 -9.37
CA PHE A 72 -4.79 7.13 -9.03
C PHE A 72 -4.58 5.68 -9.50
N HIS A 73 -4.10 4.83 -8.59
CA HIS A 73 -3.92 3.41 -8.85
C HIS A 73 -5.06 2.62 -8.19
N PHE A 74 -5.86 1.92 -8.99
CA PHE A 74 -6.93 1.07 -8.50
C PHE A 74 -7.00 -0.25 -9.27
N SER A 75 -7.15 -1.33 -8.52
CA SER A 75 -7.34 -2.66 -9.10
C SER A 75 -8.28 -3.48 -8.25
N TRP A 76 -9.21 -4.19 -8.90
CA TRP A 76 -10.08 -5.14 -8.24
C TRP A 76 -9.32 -6.31 -7.62
N SER A 77 -8.10 -6.58 -8.09
CA SER A 77 -7.25 -7.62 -7.51
C SER A 77 -6.85 -7.34 -6.05
N ILE A 78 -6.94 -6.08 -5.58
CA ILE A 78 -6.64 -5.72 -4.19
C ILE A 78 -7.52 -6.46 -3.19
N PHE A 79 -8.80 -6.69 -3.53
CA PHE A 79 -9.72 -7.43 -2.67
C PHE A 79 -9.21 -8.85 -2.44
N ARG A 80 -8.88 -9.56 -3.52
CA ARG A 80 -8.36 -10.93 -3.44
C ARG A 80 -6.99 -10.98 -2.75
N ILE A 81 -6.11 -10.02 -3.03
CA ILE A 81 -4.78 -9.96 -2.43
C ILE A 81 -4.90 -9.74 -0.92
N ALA A 82 -5.66 -8.74 -0.48
CA ALA A 82 -5.85 -8.45 0.94
C ALA A 82 -6.60 -9.58 1.67
N TRP A 83 -7.57 -10.22 1.00
CA TRP A 83 -8.31 -11.34 1.57
C TRP A 83 -7.45 -12.60 1.74
N ASN A 84 -6.50 -12.85 0.86
CA ASN A 84 -5.63 -14.03 0.90
C ASN A 84 -4.27 -13.75 1.59
N ASP A 85 -4.00 -12.52 1.98
CA ASP A 85 -2.79 -12.18 2.71
C ASP A 85 -2.76 -12.91 4.07
N GLU A 86 -1.71 -13.67 4.35
CA GLU A 86 -1.58 -14.44 5.59
C GLU A 86 -0.87 -13.67 6.71
N SER A 87 -0.32 -12.49 6.42
CA SER A 87 0.44 -11.74 7.42
C SER A 87 -0.47 -11.28 8.57
N PRO A 88 -0.13 -11.57 9.83
CA PRO A 88 -0.91 -11.12 11.00
C PRO A 88 -0.77 -9.60 11.23
N ILE A 89 0.29 -8.99 10.71
CA ILE A 89 0.55 -7.56 10.76
C ILE A 89 0.53 -7.02 9.34
N ILE A 90 -0.23 -5.94 9.13
CA ILE A 90 -0.23 -5.19 7.88
C ILE A 90 0.10 -3.73 8.14
N ILE A 91 0.98 -3.20 7.31
CA ILE A 91 1.29 -1.77 7.27
C ILE A 91 0.77 -1.25 5.94
N VAL A 92 -0.13 -0.27 6.00
CA VAL A 92 -0.67 0.39 4.81
C VAL A 92 -0.05 1.78 4.70
N GLY A 93 0.60 2.05 3.57
CA GLY A 93 1.29 3.30 3.31
C GLY A 93 0.99 3.90 1.94
N GLY A 94 1.65 5.01 1.65
CA GLY A 94 1.35 5.85 0.48
C GLY A 94 0.22 6.84 0.78
N ALA A 95 -0.43 7.35 -0.27
CA ALA A 95 -1.51 8.31 -0.12
C ALA A 95 -2.71 7.64 0.61
N TYR A 96 -3.04 8.18 1.78
CA TYR A 96 -4.04 7.65 2.71
C TYR A 96 -5.46 7.60 2.13
N ASN A 97 -5.73 8.40 1.09
CA ASN A 97 -7.01 8.50 0.40
C ASN A 97 -7.09 7.62 -0.86
N THR A 98 -6.12 6.74 -1.10
CA THR A 98 -6.20 5.81 -2.23
C THR A 98 -7.17 4.68 -1.91
N PRO A 99 -8.05 4.29 -2.85
CA PRO A 99 -9.02 3.22 -2.63
C PRO A 99 -8.36 1.90 -2.22
N ASN A 100 -7.20 1.56 -2.81
CA ASN A 100 -6.48 0.32 -2.46
C ASN A 100 -6.06 0.28 -0.98
N THR A 101 -5.55 1.39 -0.44
CA THR A 101 -5.18 1.51 0.98
C THR A 101 -6.37 1.34 1.89
N ILE A 102 -7.49 2.01 1.57
CA ILE A 102 -8.72 1.91 2.35
C ILE A 102 -9.24 0.46 2.34
N ILE A 103 -9.29 -0.17 1.17
CA ILE A 103 -9.76 -1.56 1.02
C ILE A 103 -8.85 -2.53 1.80
N ALA A 104 -7.54 -2.41 1.67
CA ALA A 104 -6.59 -3.27 2.39
C ALA A 104 -6.73 -3.12 3.91
N ALA A 105 -6.88 -1.89 4.41
CA ALA A 105 -7.08 -1.62 5.83
C ALA A 105 -8.41 -2.20 6.34
N ILE A 106 -9.52 -2.01 5.61
CA ILE A 106 -10.84 -2.54 5.97
C ILE A 106 -10.79 -4.07 6.01
N ILE A 107 -10.29 -4.71 4.96
CA ILE A 107 -10.18 -6.18 4.92
C ILE A 107 -9.28 -6.70 6.04
N GLY A 108 -8.17 -6.01 6.31
CA GLY A 108 -7.28 -6.33 7.43
C GLY A 108 -7.99 -6.31 8.78
N LYS A 109 -8.78 -5.26 9.05
CA LYS A 109 -9.58 -5.15 10.29
C LYS A 109 -10.65 -6.24 10.37
N ILE A 110 -11.39 -6.50 9.28
CA ILE A 110 -12.39 -7.58 9.22
C ILE A 110 -11.75 -8.93 9.55
N ARG A 111 -10.54 -9.17 9.05
CA ARG A 111 -9.75 -10.39 9.32
C ARG A 111 -8.96 -10.35 10.63
N ARG A 112 -9.25 -9.38 11.52
CA ARG A 112 -8.64 -9.22 12.85
C ARG A 112 -7.11 -9.11 12.83
N LYS A 113 -6.55 -8.53 11.77
CA LYS A 113 -5.11 -8.26 11.66
C LYS A 113 -4.71 -7.01 12.44
N LYS A 114 -3.44 -6.91 12.84
CA LYS A 114 -2.87 -5.66 13.33
C LYS A 114 -2.60 -4.74 12.15
N VAL A 115 -3.41 -3.69 12.01
CA VAL A 115 -3.31 -2.71 10.93
C VAL A 115 -2.62 -1.45 11.46
N ALA A 116 -1.53 -1.05 10.82
CA ALA A 116 -0.86 0.22 11.08
C ALA A 116 -0.73 1.03 9.79
N PHE A 117 -0.65 2.36 9.92
CA PHE A 117 -0.46 3.26 8.78
C PHE A 117 0.97 3.79 8.75
N PHE A 118 1.57 3.80 7.56
CA PHE A 118 2.93 4.30 7.33
C PHE A 118 2.90 5.44 6.31
N GLY A 119 2.98 6.66 6.80
CA GLY A 119 2.92 7.88 6.00
C GLY A 119 3.19 9.12 6.84
N GLU A 120 3.19 10.28 6.19
CA GLU A 120 3.35 11.57 6.86
C GLU A 120 2.19 11.85 7.84
N ARG A 121 2.47 12.65 8.88
CA ARG A 121 1.44 13.07 9.84
C ARG A 121 0.31 13.77 9.09
N LEU A 122 -0.93 13.33 9.36
CA LEU A 122 -2.14 13.98 8.86
C LEU A 122 -2.22 15.39 9.49
N TYR A 123 -1.81 16.41 8.73
CA TYR A 123 -2.12 17.81 9.06
C TYR A 123 -3.64 17.97 9.27
N ASP A 124 -4.05 18.91 10.13
CA ASP A 124 -5.46 19.09 10.43
C ASP A 124 -6.26 19.54 9.19
N THR A 125 -7.19 18.68 8.77
CA THR A 125 -8.05 18.91 7.62
C THR A 125 -9.41 19.43 8.06
N LYS A 126 -9.87 20.55 7.47
CA LYS A 126 -11.21 21.14 7.72
C LYS A 126 -12.39 20.35 7.13
N ASN A 127 -12.13 19.24 6.42
CA ASN A 127 -13.14 18.53 5.63
C ASN A 127 -13.68 17.29 6.39
N ILE A 128 -15.00 17.20 6.55
CA ILE A 128 -15.71 16.18 7.36
C ILE A 128 -15.42 14.76 6.88
N PHE A 129 -15.27 14.55 5.57
CA PHE A 129 -14.93 13.23 5.02
C PHE A 129 -13.51 12.79 5.40
N HIS A 130 -12.55 13.73 5.41
CA HIS A 130 -11.19 13.47 5.87
C HIS A 130 -11.14 13.21 7.38
N TYR A 131 -11.97 13.90 8.16
CA TYR A 131 -12.12 13.65 9.59
C TYR A 131 -12.60 12.21 9.88
N PHE A 132 -13.57 11.72 9.10
CA PHE A 132 -14.08 10.35 9.27
C PHE A 132 -13.02 9.29 8.94
N LEU A 133 -12.22 9.52 7.88
CA LEU A 133 -11.07 8.68 7.55
C LEU A 133 -10.00 8.71 8.66
N LYS A 134 -9.72 9.89 9.23
CA LYS A 134 -8.78 10.07 10.36
C LYS A 134 -9.25 9.30 11.60
N LYS A 135 -10.55 9.29 11.90
CA LYS A 135 -11.11 8.53 13.05
C LYS A 135 -10.94 7.01 12.89
N LEU A 136 -11.01 6.49 11.67
CA LEU A 136 -10.68 5.08 11.36
C LEU A 136 -9.18 4.77 11.55
N HIS A 137 -8.30 5.78 11.48
CA HIS A 137 -6.84 5.66 11.62
C HIS A 137 -6.35 5.87 13.07
N CYS A 138 -7.02 6.73 13.86
CA CYS A 138 -6.54 7.14 15.19
C CYS A 138 -7.17 6.39 16.38
N CYS A 139 -8.22 5.58 16.19
CA CYS A 139 -8.70 4.71 17.26
C CYS A 139 -7.85 3.42 17.32
N GLN A 140 -6.67 3.55 17.92
CA GLN A 140 -5.94 2.50 18.62
C GLN A 140 -5.88 2.88 20.09
#